data_AF-A0A0D3LKZ0-F1
#
_entry.id   AF-A0A0D3LKZ0-F1
#
_cell.length_a   1.000
_cell.length_b   1.000
_cell.length_c   1.000
_cell.angle_alpha   90.00
_cell.angle_beta   90.00
_cell.angle_gamma   90.00
#
_symmetry.space_group_name_H-M   'P 1'
#
loop_
_entity.id
_entity.type
_entity.pdbx_description
1 polymer ?
#
loop_
_entity_poly.entity_id
_entity_poly.type
_entity_poly.pdbx_seq_one_letter_code
_entity_poly.pdbx_strand_id
1 'polypeptide(L)'
;MLNAFISFIRLSLMWFALMVSISTAHSVPPLEAKRDQLMEKRFSDSLAALREQDDAKTIALLKAMAHEFTEEMEKLKPQYQEWYLSLSAAEKRKLLYETDTKNWLQLMQEIQFDACIQRRFRENQKLKQEYESIQFLCDKAAEIAQ
;
A
#
# COMPACT_ATOMS: atom_id res chain seq x y z
N MET A 1 -25.24 -50.61 2.92
CA MET A 1 -25.59 -49.17 2.81
C MET A 1 -24.53 -48.21 3.34
N LEU A 2 -23.41 -48.67 3.92
CA LEU A 2 -22.35 -47.80 4.45
C LEU A 2 -21.36 -47.28 3.38
N ASN A 3 -21.18 -48.03 2.28
CA ASN A 3 -20.22 -47.68 1.21
C ASN A 3 -20.72 -46.59 0.24
N ALA A 4 -22.01 -46.28 0.21
CA ALA A 4 -22.55 -45.22 -0.66
C ALA A 4 -22.44 -43.82 -0.03
N PHE A 5 -22.52 -43.75 1.31
CA PHE A 5 -22.50 -42.48 2.05
C PHE A 5 -21.08 -41.88 2.13
N ILE A 6 -20.05 -42.72 2.24
CA ILE A 6 -18.64 -42.29 2.26
C ILE A 6 -18.19 -41.76 0.89
N SER A 7 -18.73 -42.33 -0.20
CA SER A 7 -18.42 -41.87 -1.56
C SER A 7 -19.04 -40.51 -1.88
N PHE A 8 -20.20 -40.19 -1.30
CA PHE A 8 -20.85 -38.88 -1.49
C PHE A 8 -20.11 -37.75 -0.75
N ILE A 9 -19.56 -38.02 0.44
CA ILE A 9 -18.74 -37.06 1.20
C ILE A 9 -17.37 -36.85 0.53
N ARG A 10 -16.79 -37.89 -0.11
CA ARG A 10 -15.55 -37.74 -0.87
C ARG A 10 -15.74 -36.96 -2.17
N LEU A 11 -16.89 -37.07 -2.84
CA LEU A 11 -17.19 -36.24 -4.00
C LEU A 11 -17.46 -34.78 -3.63
N SER A 12 -18.16 -34.48 -2.53
CA SER A 12 -18.44 -33.08 -2.16
C SER A 12 -17.19 -32.32 -1.70
N LEU A 13 -16.24 -33.00 -1.05
CA LEU A 13 -14.94 -32.42 -0.68
C LEU A 13 -14.02 -32.17 -1.90
N MET A 14 -14.12 -32.99 -2.95
CA MET A 14 -13.40 -32.74 -4.20
C MET A 14 -13.91 -31.50 -4.95
N TRP A 15 -15.22 -31.18 -4.87
CA TRP A 15 -15.76 -29.95 -5.45
C TRP A 15 -15.40 -28.70 -4.62
N PHE A 16 -15.30 -28.84 -3.30
CA PHE A 16 -14.81 -27.74 -2.46
C PHE A 16 -13.31 -27.48 -2.68
N ALA A 17 -12.50 -28.53 -2.88
CA ALA A 17 -11.10 -28.37 -3.28
C ALA A 17 -10.93 -27.78 -4.69
N LEU A 18 -11.84 -28.08 -5.61
CA LEU A 18 -11.83 -27.51 -6.97
C LEU A 18 -12.22 -26.01 -6.97
N MET A 19 -13.04 -25.57 -6.02
CA MET A 19 -13.36 -24.14 -5.81
C MET A 19 -12.25 -23.37 -5.07
N VAL A 20 -11.30 -24.06 -4.43
CA VAL A 20 -10.19 -23.48 -3.66
C VAL A 20 -8.88 -23.45 -4.46
N SER A 21 -8.88 -23.79 -5.75
CA SER A 21 -7.63 -23.86 -6.55
C SER A 21 -7.67 -23.18 -7.91
N ILE A 22 -8.46 -22.11 -8.04
CA ILE A 22 -8.11 -21.02 -8.95
C ILE A 22 -7.82 -19.75 -8.13
N SER A 23 -7.02 -19.91 -7.08
CA SER A 23 -5.97 -18.92 -6.84
C SER A 23 -4.96 -19.12 -7.96
N THR A 24 -5.33 -18.76 -9.19
CA THR A 24 -4.34 -18.21 -10.10
C THR A 24 -3.54 -17.27 -9.24
N ALA A 25 -2.25 -17.53 -9.13
CA ALA A 25 -1.27 -16.50 -8.89
C ALA A 25 -1.50 -15.46 -9.99
N HIS A 26 -2.54 -14.64 -9.83
CA HIS A 26 -2.68 -13.37 -10.49
C HIS A 26 -1.55 -12.58 -9.86
N SER A 27 -0.39 -12.70 -10.50
CA SER A 27 0.71 -11.77 -10.42
C SER A 27 0.10 -10.42 -10.14
N VAL A 28 0.36 -9.87 -8.95
CA VAL A 28 0.20 -8.44 -8.69
C VAL A 28 0.69 -7.77 -9.97
N PRO A 29 -0.18 -7.14 -10.77
CA PRO A 29 0.23 -6.65 -12.07
C PRO A 29 1.39 -5.68 -11.84
N PRO A 30 2.37 -5.60 -12.76
CA PRO A 30 3.62 -4.89 -12.52
C PRO A 30 3.44 -3.46 -12.01
N LEU A 31 2.31 -2.84 -12.32
CA LEU A 31 1.91 -1.51 -11.85
C LEU A 31 1.50 -1.51 -10.37
N GLU A 32 0.64 -2.40 -9.88
CA GLU A 32 0.31 -2.44 -8.44
C GLU A 32 1.57 -2.62 -7.58
N ALA A 33 2.45 -3.54 -7.97
CA ALA A 33 3.72 -3.77 -7.28
C ALA A 33 4.62 -2.52 -7.30
N LYS A 34 4.66 -1.81 -8.43
CA LYS A 34 5.42 -0.57 -8.57
C LYS A 34 4.86 0.55 -7.68
N ARG A 35 3.53 0.63 -7.52
CA ARG A 35 2.88 1.57 -6.60
C ARG A 35 3.30 1.27 -5.18
N ASP A 36 3.16 0.01 -4.79
CA ASP A 36 3.40 -0.41 -3.42
C ASP A 36 4.87 -0.20 -3.04
N GLN A 37 5.81 -0.52 -3.95
CA GLN A 37 7.24 -0.22 -3.79
C GLN A 37 7.51 1.27 -3.65
N LEU A 38 6.85 2.11 -4.46
CA LEU A 38 7.01 3.56 -4.37
C LEU A 38 6.52 4.07 -3.01
N MET A 39 5.34 3.66 -2.57
CA MET A 39 4.77 4.02 -1.27
C MET A 39 5.67 3.55 -0.12
N GLU A 40 6.11 2.29 -0.17
CA GLU A 40 6.99 1.69 0.84
C GLU A 40 8.32 2.43 0.94
N LYS A 41 8.95 2.74 -0.19
CA LYS A 41 10.17 3.55 -0.22
C LYS A 41 9.93 4.91 0.46
N ARG A 42 8.83 5.59 0.15
CA ARG A 42 8.57 6.94 0.69
C ARG A 42 8.33 6.92 2.19
N PHE A 43 7.54 5.98 2.72
CA PHE A 43 7.32 5.87 4.16
C PHE A 43 8.58 5.39 4.90
N SER A 44 9.36 4.48 4.32
CA SER A 44 10.65 4.05 4.88
C SER A 44 11.64 5.21 4.96
N ASP A 45 11.81 5.96 3.87
CA ASP A 45 12.72 7.12 3.82
C ASP A 45 12.26 8.22 4.78
N SER A 46 10.94 8.44 4.91
CA SER A 46 10.35 9.40 5.87
C SER A 46 10.62 8.98 7.31
N LEU A 47 10.41 7.71 7.65
CA LEU A 47 10.69 7.17 8.98
C LEU A 47 12.19 7.28 9.32
N ALA A 48 13.07 6.96 8.37
CA ALA A 48 14.51 7.09 8.55
C ALA A 48 14.90 8.56 8.82
N ALA A 49 14.43 9.50 8.01
CA ALA A 49 14.69 10.93 8.20
C ALA A 49 14.14 11.42 9.56
N LEU A 50 12.94 11.00 9.95
CA LEU A 50 12.33 11.30 11.26
C LEU A 50 13.06 10.64 12.44
N ARG A 51 13.95 9.68 12.21
CA ARG A 51 14.80 9.09 13.26
C ARG A 51 16.15 9.79 13.43
N GLU A 52 16.57 10.61 12.47
CA GLU A 52 17.85 11.32 12.54
C GLU A 52 17.87 12.47 13.57
N GLN A 53 16.72 12.84 14.14
CA GLN A 53 16.57 13.87 15.18
C GLN A 53 17.08 15.28 14.83
N ASP A 54 17.38 15.55 13.56
CA ASP A 54 17.69 16.88 13.02
C ASP A 54 16.49 17.41 12.21
N ASP A 55 15.70 18.30 12.80
CA ASP A 55 14.49 18.84 12.17
C ASP A 55 14.77 19.60 10.87
N ALA A 56 15.86 20.37 10.80
CA ALA A 56 16.16 21.19 9.63
C ALA A 56 16.54 20.30 8.44
N LYS A 57 17.38 19.30 8.69
CA LYS A 57 17.74 18.27 7.70
C LYS A 57 16.52 17.45 7.30
N THR A 58 15.71 17.01 8.27
CA THR A 58 14.50 16.22 8.01
C THR A 58 13.53 16.97 7.10
N ILE A 59 13.27 18.25 7.39
CA ILE A 59 12.38 19.10 6.56
C ILE A 59 12.89 19.20 5.12
N ALA A 60 14.19 19.39 4.91
CA ALA A 60 14.76 19.47 3.57
C ALA A 60 14.59 18.14 2.81
N LEU A 61 14.80 17.01 3.50
CA LEU A 61 14.59 15.67 2.92
C LEU A 61 13.12 15.42 2.57
N LEU A 62 12.18 15.74 3.47
CA LEU A 62 10.75 15.57 3.21
C LEU A 62 10.28 16.37 1.99
N LYS A 63 10.77 17.60 1.82
CA LYS A 63 10.48 18.40 0.62
C LYS A 63 10.99 17.79 -0.67
N ALA A 64 12.24 17.33 -0.67
CA ALA A 64 12.82 16.67 -1.83
C ALA A 64 12.03 15.40 -2.18
N MET A 65 11.66 14.60 -1.16
CA MET A 65 10.84 13.42 -1.34
C MET A 65 9.45 13.73 -1.92
N ALA A 66 8.78 14.77 -1.45
CA ALA A 66 7.47 15.18 -1.98
C ALA A 66 7.55 15.57 -3.47
N HIS A 67 8.61 16.29 -3.84
CA HIS A 67 8.86 16.67 -5.24
C HIS A 67 9.09 15.45 -6.12
N GLU A 68 10.02 14.57 -5.74
CA GLU A 68 10.31 13.33 -6.48
C GLU A 68 9.09 12.43 -6.61
N PHE A 69 8.33 12.26 -5.52
CA PHE A 69 7.13 11.44 -5.53
C PHE A 69 6.06 11.99 -6.48
N THR A 70 5.88 13.31 -6.51
CA THR A 70 4.96 13.96 -7.44
C THR A 70 5.37 13.70 -8.89
N GLU A 71 6.66 13.84 -9.22
CA GLU A 71 7.17 13.57 -10.57
C GLU A 71 7.00 12.11 -10.99
N GLU A 72 7.28 11.17 -10.08
CA GLU A 72 7.09 9.74 -10.34
C GLU A 72 5.61 9.39 -10.52
N MET A 73 4.73 9.96 -9.70
CA MET A 73 3.30 9.72 -9.79
C MET A 73 2.70 10.30 -11.07
N GLU A 74 3.09 11.50 -11.50
CA GLU A 74 2.63 12.08 -12.78
C GLU A 74 3.02 11.21 -13.99
N LYS A 75 4.20 10.59 -13.96
CA LYS A 75 4.64 9.64 -15.01
C LYS A 75 3.83 8.35 -15.02
N LEU A 76 3.41 7.88 -13.84
CA LEU A 76 2.71 6.60 -13.70
C LEU A 76 1.20 6.73 -13.81
N LYS A 77 0.63 7.90 -13.51
CA LYS A 77 -0.80 8.18 -13.52
C LYS A 77 -1.55 7.69 -14.78
N PRO A 78 -1.11 7.98 -16.01
CA PRO A 78 -1.82 7.50 -17.20
C PRO A 78 -1.80 5.95 -17.29
N GLN A 79 -0.66 5.33 -16.94
CA GLN A 79 -0.50 3.88 -16.95
C GLN A 79 -1.41 3.22 -15.90
N TYR A 80 -1.52 3.82 -14.71
CA TYR A 80 -2.44 3.34 -13.68
C TYR A 80 -3.90 3.46 -14.09
N GLN A 81 -4.29 4.57 -14.73
CA GLN A 81 -5.66 4.77 -15.17
C GLN A 81 -6.05 3.74 -16.24
N GLU A 82 -5.21 3.53 -17.25
CA GLU A 82 -5.45 2.52 -18.29
C GLU A 82 -5.51 1.10 -17.70
N TRP A 83 -4.56 0.77 -16.82
CA TRP A 83 -4.53 -0.51 -16.14
C TRP A 83 -5.77 -0.73 -15.27
N TYR A 84 -6.14 0.24 -14.43
CA TYR A 84 -7.30 0.13 -13.55
C TYR A 84 -8.62 0.00 -14.33
N LEU A 85 -8.75 0.69 -15.47
CA LEU A 85 -9.90 0.53 -16.37
C LEU A 85 -9.95 -0.87 -17.01
N SER A 86 -8.80 -1.51 -17.22
CA SER A 86 -8.72 -2.88 -17.74
C SER A 86 -9.12 -3.97 -16.74
N LEU A 87 -9.17 -3.64 -15.43
CA LEU A 87 -9.49 -4.61 -14.38
C LEU A 87 -10.99 -4.92 -14.31
N SER A 88 -11.30 -6.19 -14.06
CA SER A 88 -12.64 -6.65 -13.72
C SER A 88 -13.09 -6.16 -12.33
N ALA A 89 -14.40 -6.19 -12.08
CA ALA A 89 -14.96 -5.86 -10.77
C ALA A 89 -14.50 -6.80 -9.63
N ALA A 90 -14.03 -8.02 -9.95
CA ALA A 90 -13.44 -8.93 -8.99
C ALA A 90 -12.00 -8.52 -8.63
N GLU A 91 -11.19 -8.15 -9.63
CA GLU A 91 -9.82 -7.68 -9.42
C GLU A 91 -9.78 -6.35 -8.67
N LYS A 92 -10.70 -5.42 -8.97
CA LYS A 92 -10.85 -4.16 -8.21
C LYS A 92 -11.18 -4.41 -6.74
N ARG A 93 -12.07 -5.38 -6.47
CA ARG A 93 -12.40 -5.77 -5.08
C ARG A 93 -11.23 -6.44 -4.36
N LYS A 94 -10.44 -7.24 -5.08
CA LYS A 94 -9.21 -7.84 -4.55
C LYS A 94 -8.19 -6.75 -4.18
N LEU A 95 -7.97 -5.76 -5.06
CA LEU A 95 -7.10 -4.62 -4.79
C LEU A 95 -7.50 -3.88 -3.50
N LEU A 96 -8.80 -3.62 -3.32
CA LEU A 96 -9.33 -2.96 -2.13
C LEU A 96 -9.14 -3.78 -0.85
N TYR A 97 -9.27 -5.10 -0.93
CA TYR A 97 -9.12 -5.99 0.23
C TYR A 97 -7.65 -6.21 0.63
N GLU A 98 -6.74 -6.23 -0.35
CA GLU A 98 -5.30 -6.43 -0.10
C GLU A 98 -4.62 -5.16 0.44
N THR A 99 -5.26 -3.99 0.32
CA THR A 99 -4.71 -2.71 0.82
C THR A 99 -4.42 -2.75 2.31
N ASP A 100 -5.24 -3.42 3.13
CA ASP A 100 -5.09 -3.45 4.60
C ASP A 100 -3.87 -4.25 5.11
N THR A 101 -3.17 -4.94 4.21
CA THR A 101 -2.00 -5.78 4.55
C THR A 101 -0.67 -5.22 4.05
N LYS A 102 -0.68 -4.05 3.41
CA LYS A 102 0.52 -3.51 2.75
C LYS A 102 1.53 -3.00 3.78
N ASN A 103 2.82 -3.30 3.55
CA ASN A 103 3.90 -2.91 4.47
C ASN A 103 4.00 -1.40 4.68
N TRP A 104 3.72 -0.60 3.65
CA TRP A 104 3.73 0.86 3.74
C TRP A 104 2.70 1.42 4.73
N LEU A 105 1.59 0.72 5.00
CA LEU A 105 0.67 1.07 6.07
C LEU A 105 1.27 0.84 7.46
N GLN A 106 2.04 -0.22 7.64
CA GLN A 106 2.74 -0.49 8.90
C GLN A 106 3.78 0.59 9.19
N LEU A 107 4.55 1.00 8.17
CA LEU A 107 5.51 2.11 8.28
C LEU A 107 4.81 3.44 8.62
N MET A 108 3.66 3.71 8.01
CA MET A 108 2.83 4.88 8.35
C MET A 108 2.36 4.83 9.81
N GLN A 109 1.86 3.68 10.27
CA GLN A 109 1.45 3.50 11.67
C GLN A 109 2.63 3.69 12.63
N GLU A 110 3.82 3.21 12.28
CA GLU A 110 5.02 3.39 13.08
C GLU A 110 5.34 4.88 13.26
N ILE A 111 5.28 5.68 12.19
CA ILE A 111 5.46 7.14 12.29
C ILE A 111 4.35 7.79 13.15
N GLN A 112 3.09 7.35 13.00
CA GLN A 112 1.95 7.90 13.74
C GLN A 112 2.00 7.61 15.24
N PHE A 113 2.52 6.44 15.64
CA PHE A 113 2.51 6.01 17.04
C PHE A 113 3.87 6.13 17.75
N ASP A 114 4.95 6.45 17.04
CA ASP A 114 6.25 6.71 17.65
C ASP A 114 6.20 7.99 18.51
N ALA A 115 6.37 7.82 19.83
CA ALA A 115 6.25 8.90 20.79
C ALA A 115 7.29 10.02 20.60
N CYS A 116 8.50 9.68 20.13
CA CYS A 116 9.56 10.64 19.88
C CYS A 116 9.23 11.48 18.65
N ILE A 117 8.76 10.85 17.57
CA ILE A 117 8.32 11.56 16.36
C ILE A 117 7.11 12.45 16.68
N GLN A 118 6.11 11.93 17.38
CA GLN A 118 4.93 12.71 17.75
C GLN A 118 5.27 13.90 18.65
N ARG A 119 6.29 13.75 19.52
CA ARG A 119 6.82 14.87 20.30
C ARG A 119 7.44 15.94 19.39
N ARG A 120 8.30 15.53 18.45
CA ARG A 120 8.90 16.46 17.47
C ARG A 120 7.84 17.18 16.64
N PHE A 121 6.78 16.51 16.21
CA PHE A 121 5.67 17.15 15.50
C PHE A 121 4.92 18.19 16.34
N ARG A 122 4.80 18.00 17.67
CA ARG A 122 4.24 19.01 18.56
C ARG A 122 5.17 20.20 18.78
N GLU A 123 6.47 19.94 18.84
CA GLU A 123 7.50 20.96 19.09
C GLU A 123 7.85 21.74 17.80
N ASN A 124 7.66 21.14 16.62
CA ASN A 124 7.97 21.72 15.33
C ASN A 124 6.82 21.49 14.33
N GLN A 125 5.91 22.47 14.27
CA GLN A 125 4.75 22.43 13.39
C GLN A 125 5.13 22.36 11.90
N LYS A 126 6.27 22.95 11.50
CA LYS A 126 6.72 22.90 10.11
C LYS A 126 7.12 21.48 9.73
N LEU A 127 7.87 20.79 10.58
CA LEU A 127 8.21 19.37 10.35
C LEU A 127 6.95 18.51 10.16
N LYS A 128 5.95 18.74 11.01
CA LYS A 128 4.64 18.06 10.89
C LYS A 128 3.98 18.33 9.53
N GLN A 129 3.91 19.60 9.11
CA GLN A 129 3.28 19.98 7.83
C GLN A 129 3.96 19.33 6.62
N GLU A 130 5.29 19.27 6.61
CA GLU A 130 6.02 18.66 5.49
C GLU A 130 5.80 17.14 5.45
N TYR A 131 5.73 16.48 6.60
CA TYR A 131 5.36 15.06 6.66
C TYR A 131 3.90 14.83 6.21
N GLU A 132 2.95 15.62 6.71
CA GLU A 132 1.54 15.55 6.29
C GLU A 132 1.37 15.79 4.78
N SER A 133 2.22 16.63 4.17
CA SER A 133 2.22 16.81 2.71
C SER A 133 2.62 15.53 1.97
N ILE A 134 3.59 14.76 2.46
CA ILE A 134 3.95 13.48 1.85
C ILE A 134 2.81 12.48 2.03
N GLN A 135 2.25 12.40 3.24
CA GLN A 135 1.14 11.50 3.53
C GLN A 135 -0.07 11.81 2.63
N PHE A 136 -0.42 13.09 2.46
CA PHE A 136 -1.49 13.50 1.57
C PHE A 136 -1.25 13.08 0.12
N LEU A 137 -0.02 13.23 -0.39
CA LEU A 137 0.31 12.79 -1.75
C LEU A 137 0.19 11.26 -1.89
N CYS A 138 0.62 10.51 -0.87
CA CYS A 138 0.49 9.06 -0.82
C CYS A 138 -0.99 8.63 -0.81
N ASP A 139 -1.84 9.31 -0.01
CA ASP A 139 -3.28 9.06 0.02
C ASP A 139 -3.92 9.32 -1.36
N LYS A 140 -3.52 10.41 -2.02
CA LYS A 140 -3.96 10.72 -3.39
C LYS A 140 -3.50 9.67 -4.41
N ALA A 141 -2.31 9.12 -4.25
CA ALA A 141 -1.81 8.03 -5.09
C ALA A 141 -2.61 6.73 -4.87
N ALA A 142 -3.07 6.47 -3.65
CA ALA A 142 -3.95 5.35 -3.35
C ALA A 142 -5.37 5.54 -3.95
N GLU A 143 -5.88 6.78 -3.95
CA GLU A 143 -7.19 7.13 -4.55
C GLU A 143 -7.24 7.01 -6.08
N ILE A 144 -6.12 7.16 -6.80
CA ILE A 144 -6.08 7.00 -8.28
C ILE A 144 -6.53 5.59 -8.72
N ALA A 145 -6.52 4.62 -7.80
CA ALA A 145 -6.97 3.25 -8.02
C ALA A 145 -8.44 2.99 -7.57
N GLN A 146 -9.26 4.02 -7.33
CA GLN A 146 -10.69 3.90 -7.00
C GLN A 146 -11.57 4.40 -8.14
#